data_AF-A0A2M7GD46-F1
#
_entry.id   AF-A0A2M7GD46-F1
#
_cell.length_a   1.000
_cell.length_b   1.000
_cell.length_c   1.000
_cell.angle_alpha   90.00
_cell.angle_beta   90.00
_cell.angle_gamma   90.00
#
_symmetry.space_group_name_H-M   'P 1'
#
loop_
_entity.id
_entity.type
_entity.pdbx_description
1 polymer ?
#
loop_
_entity_poly.entity_id
_entity_poly.type
_entity_poly.pdbx_seq_one_letter_code
_entity_poly.pdbx_strand_id
1 'polypeptide(L)'
;MNAIRRILPYLLSLAALTLVSPRVPRAWELTPQGLQSVPLPASFESLETPAQADLNGDGLPETLRLADSRLAILSGMQAVWQSPESWRVAQAAFTDLNRDGTPEVTLLVWRPFRPWPVDAWLPHGGRISEFHDAEGQSCHLILIGWKRGIYR
;
A
#
# COMPACT_ATOMS: atom_id res chain seq x y z
N MET A 1 20.74 60.16 0.77
CA MET A 1 19.49 59.37 0.95
C MET A 1 19.25 58.28 -0.09
N ASN A 2 19.96 58.24 -1.24
CA ASN A 2 19.74 57.24 -2.30
C ASN A 2 20.47 55.89 -2.12
N ALA A 3 21.58 55.85 -1.38
CA ALA A 3 22.36 54.61 -1.19
C ALA A 3 21.64 53.59 -0.28
N ILE A 4 21.04 54.04 0.82
CA ILE A 4 20.33 53.18 1.78
C ILE A 4 19.11 52.52 1.12
N ARG A 5 18.37 53.25 0.27
CA ARG A 5 17.20 52.73 -0.45
C ARG A 5 17.57 51.68 -1.52
N ARG A 6 18.81 51.71 -2.03
CA ARG A 6 19.33 50.70 -2.97
C ARG A 6 19.80 49.43 -2.27
N ILE A 7 20.26 49.50 -1.02
CA ILE A 7 20.84 48.37 -0.28
C ILE A 7 19.79 47.58 0.52
N LEU A 8 18.72 48.26 0.97
CA LEU A 8 17.63 47.67 1.76
C LEU A 8 17.01 46.38 1.18
N PRO A 9 16.68 46.26 -0.13
CA PRO A 9 16.11 45.01 -0.65
C PRO A 9 17.09 43.84 -0.59
N TYR A 10 18.40 44.08 -0.75
CA TYR A 10 19.42 43.02 -0.64
C TYR A 10 19.56 42.52 0.79
N LEU A 11 19.49 43.42 1.78
CA LEU A 11 19.50 43.05 3.20
C LEU A 11 18.24 42.28 3.61
N LEU A 12 17.07 42.67 3.10
CA LEU A 12 15.82 41.93 3.32
C LEU A 12 15.87 40.54 2.68
N SER A 13 16.42 40.40 1.47
CA SER A 13 16.61 39.09 0.83
C SER A 13 17.60 38.20 1.59
N LEU A 14 18.69 38.78 2.11
CA LEU A 14 19.66 38.05 2.93
C LEU A 14 19.07 37.60 4.27
N ALA A 15 18.26 38.45 4.91
CA ALA A 15 17.52 38.11 6.12
C ALA A 15 16.40 37.09 5.86
N ALA A 16 15.76 37.12 4.68
CA ALA A 16 14.77 36.11 4.31
C ALA A 16 15.41 34.72 4.12
N LEU A 17 16.67 34.66 3.64
CA LEU A 17 17.41 33.41 3.51
C LEU A 17 17.75 32.77 4.86
N THR A 18 17.90 33.55 5.94
CA THR A 18 18.13 32.99 7.29
C THR A 18 16.86 32.41 7.91
N LEU A 19 15.68 32.72 7.37
CA LEU A 19 14.41 32.10 7.77
C LEU A 19 14.17 30.74 7.09
N VAL A 20 15.01 30.36 6.12
CA VAL A 20 14.97 29.04 5.48
C VAL A 20 15.79 28.07 6.35
N SER A 21 15.13 27.38 7.28
CA SER A 21 15.78 26.28 8.02
C SER A 21 16.13 25.15 7.06
N PRO A 22 17.40 24.69 6.98
CA PRO A 22 17.72 23.49 6.20
C PRO A 22 17.01 22.31 6.85
N ARG A 23 16.02 21.74 6.16
CA ARG A 23 15.41 20.48 6.58
C ARG A 23 16.37 19.36 6.20
N VAL A 24 17.05 18.79 7.19
CA VAL A 24 17.79 17.53 6.99
C VAL A 24 16.76 16.40 7.07
N PRO A 25 16.43 15.73 5.96
CA PRO A 25 15.51 14.60 6.01
C PRO A 25 16.08 13.52 6.92
N ARG A 26 15.22 12.97 7.78
CA ARG A 26 15.56 11.86 8.67
C ARG A 26 14.76 10.64 8.27
N ALA A 27 15.36 9.47 8.45
CA ALA A 27 14.71 8.18 8.31
C ALA A 27 14.55 7.51 9.68
N TRP A 28 13.87 6.38 9.69
CA TRP A 28 13.75 5.50 10.85
C TRP A 28 14.41 4.17 10.51
N GLU A 29 15.32 3.72 11.36
CA GLU A 29 15.97 2.42 11.29
C GLU A 29 15.48 1.54 12.44
N LEU A 30 15.07 0.31 12.13
CA LEU A 30 14.68 -0.66 13.14
C LEU A 30 15.93 -1.35 13.70
N THR A 31 16.25 -1.09 14.97
CA THR A 31 17.35 -1.74 15.70
C THR A 31 16.79 -2.71 16.75
N PRO A 32 17.63 -3.55 17.39
CA PRO A 32 17.18 -4.42 18.48
C PRO A 32 16.57 -3.66 19.68
N GLN A 33 16.87 -2.37 19.82
CA GLN A 33 16.34 -1.50 20.88
C GLN A 33 15.11 -0.68 20.44
N GLY A 34 14.67 -0.84 19.18
CA GLY A 34 13.49 -0.17 18.63
C GLY A 34 13.80 0.72 17.42
N LEU A 35 12.86 1.59 17.08
CA LEU A 35 13.02 2.53 15.96
C LEU A 35 13.91 3.70 16.38
N GLN A 36 15.02 3.90 15.65
CA GLN A 36 15.94 5.03 15.84
C GLN A 36 15.88 6.00 14.67
N SER A 37 15.91 7.30 14.97
CA SER A 37 15.91 8.31 13.92
C SER A 37 17.32 8.57 13.41
N VAL A 38 17.57 8.22 12.14
CA VAL A 38 18.87 8.33 11.47
C VAL A 38 18.83 9.37 10.33
N PRO A 39 19.97 9.92 9.87
CA PRO A 39 19.99 10.71 8.65
C PRO A 39 19.48 9.89 7.46
N LEU A 40 18.70 10.49 6.56
CA LEU A 40 18.29 9.81 5.33
C LEU A 40 19.56 9.45 4.51
N PRO A 41 19.79 8.16 4.18
CA PRO A 41 20.94 7.78 3.37
C PRO A 41 20.88 8.43 1.98
N ALA A 42 22.05 8.75 1.42
CA ALA A 42 22.16 9.39 0.11
C ALA A 42 21.66 8.49 -1.05
N SER A 43 21.56 7.19 -0.80
CA SER A 43 21.07 6.19 -1.73
C SER A 43 20.00 5.33 -1.05
N PHE A 44 18.90 5.10 -1.76
CA PHE A 44 17.88 4.12 -1.41
C PHE A 44 17.59 3.30 -2.66
N GLU A 45 17.40 2.01 -2.46
CA GLU A 45 16.92 1.13 -3.50
C GLU A 45 15.40 1.10 -3.39
N SER A 46 14.71 1.46 -4.47
CA SER A 46 13.26 1.29 -4.51
C SER A 46 12.97 -0.20 -4.64
N LEU A 47 12.17 -0.75 -3.73
CA LEU A 47 11.61 -2.08 -3.90
C LEU A 47 10.56 -1.98 -5.01
N GLU A 48 10.96 -2.32 -6.23
CA GLU A 48 10.04 -2.48 -7.36
C GLU A 48 9.04 -3.57 -7.00
N THR A 49 7.76 -3.23 -7.07
CA THR A 49 6.70 -4.24 -6.94
C THR A 49 6.66 -5.03 -8.25
N PRO A 50 6.61 -6.38 -8.22
CA PRO A 50 6.58 -7.15 -9.44
C PRO A 50 5.38 -6.72 -10.29
N ALA A 51 5.58 -6.49 -11.58
CA ALA A 51 4.49 -6.18 -12.51
C ALA A 51 3.72 -7.43 -12.95
N GLN A 52 4.32 -8.61 -12.78
CA GLN A 52 3.81 -9.90 -13.20
C GLN A 52 4.36 -11.02 -12.30
N ALA A 53 3.61 -12.10 -12.12
CA ALA A 53 4.06 -13.30 -11.41
C ALA A 53 3.28 -14.53 -11.90
N ASP A 54 3.92 -15.70 -11.89
CA ASP A 54 3.25 -16.98 -12.13
C ASP A 54 2.51 -17.41 -10.85
N LEU A 55 1.21 -17.10 -10.78
CA LEU A 55 0.36 -17.38 -9.63
C LEU A 55 -0.09 -18.84 -9.58
N ASN A 56 -0.16 -19.50 -10.74
CA ASN A 56 -0.81 -20.80 -10.87
C ASN A 56 0.20 -21.96 -11.02
N GLY A 57 1.48 -21.66 -11.28
CA GLY A 57 2.59 -22.59 -11.42
C GLY A 57 2.73 -23.24 -12.81
N ASP A 58 2.11 -22.69 -13.85
CA ASP A 58 2.14 -23.23 -15.22
C ASP A 58 3.35 -22.73 -16.04
N GLY A 59 4.16 -21.85 -15.47
CA GLY A 59 5.34 -21.25 -16.10
C GLY A 59 5.04 -20.00 -16.94
N LEU A 60 3.79 -19.58 -17.06
CA LEU A 60 3.38 -18.34 -17.71
C LEU A 60 2.96 -17.31 -16.64
N PRO A 61 3.48 -16.07 -16.68
CA PRO A 61 3.13 -15.09 -15.68
C PRO A 61 1.74 -14.49 -15.91
N GLU A 62 0.98 -14.30 -14.83
CA GLU A 62 -0.19 -13.45 -14.81
C GLU A 62 0.15 -11.98 -14.59
N THR A 63 -0.77 -11.11 -15.00
CA THR A 63 -0.71 -9.66 -14.79
C THR A 63 -1.97 -9.14 -14.08
N LEU A 64 -1.88 -7.95 -13.50
CA LEU A 64 -3.00 -7.29 -12.83
C LEU A 64 -3.52 -6.12 -13.66
N ARG A 65 -4.85 -6.00 -13.73
CA ARG A 65 -5.51 -4.81 -14.27
C ARG A 65 -6.50 -4.26 -13.27
N LEU A 66 -6.16 -3.13 -12.68
CA LEU A 66 -7.03 -2.37 -11.78
C LEU A 66 -7.64 -1.19 -12.56
N ALA A 67 -8.94 -1.24 -12.80
CA ALA A 67 -9.70 -0.18 -13.48
C ALA A 67 -11.05 0.00 -12.78
N ASP A 68 -11.50 1.25 -12.60
CA ASP A 68 -12.76 1.58 -11.93
C ASP A 68 -12.92 0.90 -10.56
N SER A 69 -11.82 0.81 -9.81
CA SER A 69 -11.72 0.10 -8.52
C SER A 69 -12.09 -1.38 -8.56
N ARG A 70 -12.07 -2.01 -9.74
CA ARG A 70 -12.21 -3.46 -9.91
C ARG A 70 -10.89 -4.04 -10.40
N LEU A 71 -10.50 -5.15 -9.79
CA LEU A 71 -9.31 -5.88 -10.18
C LEU A 71 -9.69 -7.04 -11.10
N ALA A 72 -8.90 -7.22 -12.16
CA ALA A 72 -8.83 -8.45 -12.92
C ALA A 72 -7.40 -9.04 -12.84
N ILE A 73 -7.32 -10.35 -12.63
CA ILE A 73 -6.10 -11.14 -12.86
C ILE A 73 -6.19 -11.65 -14.30
N LEU A 74 -5.15 -11.41 -15.08
CA LEU A 74 -5.10 -11.74 -16.49
C LEU A 74 -4.03 -12.80 -16.75
N SER A 75 -4.39 -13.87 -17.45
CA SER A 75 -3.43 -14.75 -18.12
C SER A 75 -3.37 -14.32 -19.59
N GLY A 76 -2.27 -13.66 -19.97
CA GLY A 76 -2.19 -12.91 -21.22
C GLY A 76 -3.26 -11.81 -21.31
N MET A 77 -4.19 -11.93 -22.27
CA MET A 77 -5.30 -11.00 -22.45
C MET A 77 -6.61 -11.45 -21.78
N GLN A 78 -6.67 -12.69 -21.28
CA GLN A 78 -7.89 -13.27 -20.74
C GLN A 78 -7.97 -13.03 -19.24
N ALA A 79 -9.10 -12.48 -18.77
CA ALA A 79 -9.37 -12.41 -17.34
C ALA A 79 -9.70 -13.80 -16.80
N VAL A 80 -8.83 -14.31 -15.94
CA VAL A 80 -8.97 -15.61 -15.26
C VAL A 80 -9.62 -15.47 -13.88
N TRP A 81 -9.62 -14.26 -13.32
CA TRP A 81 -10.35 -13.91 -12.11
C TRP A 81 -10.70 -12.42 -12.10
N GLN A 82 -11.81 -12.06 -11.44
CA GLN A 82 -12.20 -10.68 -11.21
C GLN A 82 -12.72 -10.49 -9.79
N SER A 83 -12.45 -9.32 -9.21
CA SER A 83 -13.03 -8.95 -7.92
C SER A 83 -14.55 -8.83 -8.02
N PRO A 84 -15.31 -9.24 -6.98
CA PRO A 84 -16.75 -9.04 -6.91
C PRO A 84 -17.15 -7.57 -7.10
N GLU A 85 -18.33 -7.33 -7.67
CA GLU A 85 -18.80 -5.95 -7.95
C GLU A 85 -19.01 -5.11 -6.69
N SER A 86 -19.40 -5.77 -5.59
CA SER A 86 -19.56 -5.12 -4.30
C SER A 86 -18.23 -4.67 -3.67
N TRP A 87 -17.08 -5.01 -4.27
CA TRP A 87 -15.77 -4.64 -3.76
C TRP A 87 -15.26 -3.39 -4.48
N ARG A 88 -14.62 -2.51 -3.72
CA ARG A 88 -13.86 -1.37 -4.22
C ARG A 88 -12.40 -1.57 -3.87
N VAL A 89 -11.64 -2.09 -4.83
CA VAL A 89 -10.20 -2.33 -4.71
C VAL A 89 -9.46 -1.00 -4.83
N ALA A 90 -8.72 -0.63 -3.78
CA ALA A 90 -7.93 0.58 -3.72
C ALA A 90 -6.51 0.34 -4.27
N GLN A 91 -5.91 -0.82 -3.95
CA GLN A 91 -4.57 -1.20 -4.38
C GLN A 91 -4.49 -2.72 -4.56
N ALA A 92 -3.60 -3.15 -5.46
CA ALA A 92 -3.29 -4.56 -5.67
C ALA A 92 -1.80 -4.73 -5.99
N ALA A 93 -1.18 -5.81 -5.51
CA ALA A 93 0.21 -6.14 -5.78
C ALA A 93 0.46 -7.65 -5.74
N PHE A 94 1.48 -8.12 -6.46
CA PHE A 94 2.02 -9.47 -6.30
C PHE A 94 2.91 -9.53 -5.06
N THR A 95 2.72 -10.56 -4.23
CA THR A 95 3.39 -10.72 -2.93
C THR A 95 3.59 -12.19 -2.58
N ASP A 96 4.36 -12.50 -1.54
CA ASP A 96 4.32 -13.77 -0.81
C ASP A 96 4.19 -13.44 0.69
N LEU A 97 2.98 -13.06 1.12
CA LEU A 97 2.77 -12.60 2.50
C LEU A 97 2.60 -13.76 3.48
N ASN A 98 2.18 -14.94 2.98
CA ASN A 98 2.06 -16.13 3.81
C ASN A 98 3.39 -16.90 3.95
N ARG A 99 4.40 -16.57 3.13
CA ARG A 99 5.76 -17.15 3.09
C ARG A 99 5.80 -18.63 2.73
N ASP A 100 4.90 -19.07 1.85
CA ASP A 100 4.90 -20.44 1.33
C ASP A 100 5.71 -20.58 0.03
N GLY A 101 6.29 -19.49 -0.48
CA GLY A 101 7.10 -19.45 -1.69
C GLY A 101 6.28 -19.39 -2.99
N THR A 102 4.95 -19.44 -2.91
CA THR A 102 4.04 -19.25 -4.04
C THR A 102 3.50 -17.82 -4.01
N PRO A 103 3.59 -17.06 -5.10
CA PRO A 103 3.07 -15.69 -5.09
C PRO A 103 1.55 -15.65 -5.01
N GLU A 104 1.04 -14.62 -4.35
CA GLU A 104 -0.38 -14.26 -4.29
C GLU A 104 -0.59 -12.83 -4.76
N VAL A 105 -1.86 -12.49 -4.96
CA VAL A 105 -2.28 -11.10 -5.15
C VAL A 105 -2.80 -10.54 -3.83
N THR A 106 -2.09 -9.58 -3.26
CA THR A 106 -2.54 -8.81 -2.10
C THR A 106 -3.41 -7.65 -2.54
N LEU A 107 -4.58 -7.51 -1.91
CA LEU A 107 -5.54 -6.44 -2.17
C LEU A 107 -5.73 -5.58 -0.94
N LEU A 108 -5.73 -4.26 -1.13
CA LEU A 108 -6.37 -3.33 -0.20
C LEU A 108 -7.78 -3.04 -0.74
N VAL A 109 -8.82 -3.43 0.00
CA VAL A 109 -10.20 -3.43 -0.52
C VAL A 109 -11.20 -2.90 0.50
N TRP A 110 -12.13 -2.07 0.03
CA TRP A 110 -13.36 -1.75 0.73
C TRP A 110 -14.47 -2.68 0.26
N ARG A 111 -15.15 -3.35 1.18
CA ARG A 111 -16.24 -4.29 0.87
C ARG A 111 -17.29 -4.32 1.98
N PRO A 112 -18.52 -4.81 1.71
CA PRO A 112 -19.53 -4.99 2.73
C PRO A 112 -18.99 -5.80 3.90
N PHE A 113 -19.16 -5.25 5.10
CA PHE A 113 -18.69 -5.87 6.33
C PHE A 113 -19.21 -7.30 6.48
N ARG A 114 -18.30 -8.18 6.86
CA ARG A 114 -18.64 -9.49 7.40
C ARG A 114 -17.74 -9.77 8.61
N PRO A 115 -18.29 -10.33 9.69
CA PRO A 115 -17.48 -10.76 10.82
C PRO A 115 -16.48 -11.83 10.35
N TRP A 116 -15.40 -11.99 11.11
CA TRP A 116 -14.47 -13.07 10.82
C TRP A 116 -15.13 -14.41 11.11
N PRO A 117 -14.78 -15.48 10.37
CA PRO A 117 -15.34 -16.82 10.64
C PRO A 117 -15.14 -17.29 12.10
N VAL A 118 -14.06 -16.85 12.76
CA VAL A 118 -13.80 -17.16 14.17
C VAL A 118 -14.80 -16.49 15.13
N ASP A 119 -15.37 -15.35 14.76
CA ASP A 119 -16.32 -14.62 15.60
C ASP A 119 -17.61 -15.42 15.84
N ALA A 120 -17.93 -16.41 15.00
CA ALA A 120 -19.05 -17.32 15.19
C ALA A 120 -18.91 -18.21 16.44
N TRP A 121 -17.69 -18.34 16.98
CA TRP A 121 -17.38 -19.23 18.10
C TRP A 121 -16.87 -18.48 19.35
N LEU A 122 -16.75 -17.15 19.28
CA LEU A 122 -16.28 -16.34 20.40
C LEU A 122 -17.46 -15.95 21.31
N PRO A 123 -17.36 -16.15 22.65
CA PRO A 123 -18.43 -15.85 23.59
C PRO A 123 -18.73 -14.35 23.75
N HIS A 124 -17.81 -13.49 23.32
CA HIS A 124 -18.02 -12.05 23.21
C HIS A 124 -17.94 -11.70 21.72
N GLY A 125 -18.86 -10.84 21.26
CA GLY A 125 -19.02 -10.47 19.85
C GLY A 125 -17.71 -10.09 19.16
N GLY A 126 -17.68 -10.23 17.84
CA GLY A 126 -16.48 -10.15 17.04
C GLY A 126 -15.65 -8.89 17.29
N ARG A 127 -14.33 -9.07 17.39
CA ARG A 127 -13.35 -7.99 17.70
C ARG A 127 -13.38 -6.83 16.70
N ILE A 128 -13.96 -7.06 15.53
CA ILE A 128 -14.07 -6.11 14.44
C ILE A 128 -15.52 -5.69 14.14
N SER A 129 -16.47 -6.01 15.03
CA SER A 129 -17.91 -5.75 14.83
C SER A 129 -18.20 -4.31 14.42
N GLU A 130 -17.51 -3.34 15.01
CA GLU A 130 -17.68 -1.91 14.73
C GLU A 130 -16.68 -1.36 13.70
N PHE A 131 -15.89 -2.21 13.03
CA PHE A 131 -14.85 -1.79 12.09
C PHE A 131 -15.38 -1.65 10.67
N HIS A 132 -16.43 -0.84 10.54
CA HIS A 132 -17.03 -0.47 9.28
C HIS A 132 -17.50 0.98 9.30
N ASP A 133 -17.64 1.60 8.13
CA ASP A 133 -18.17 2.95 8.00
C ASP A 133 -19.71 2.98 8.14
N ALA A 134 -20.29 4.17 7.98
CA ALA A 134 -21.73 4.40 8.07
C ALA A 134 -22.51 3.66 6.97
N GLU A 135 -21.86 3.36 5.85
CA GLU A 135 -22.38 2.59 4.72
C GLU A 135 -22.18 1.07 4.89
N GLY A 136 -21.67 0.64 6.04
CA GLY A 136 -21.42 -0.77 6.36
C GLY A 136 -20.27 -1.38 5.55
N GLN A 137 -19.39 -0.56 4.97
CA GLN A 137 -18.18 -1.01 4.30
C GLN A 137 -17.03 -1.10 5.30
N SER A 138 -16.17 -2.08 5.08
CA SER A 138 -14.98 -2.29 5.90
C SER A 138 -13.76 -2.40 5.00
N CYS A 139 -12.65 -1.87 5.48
CA CYS A 139 -11.37 -1.93 4.78
C CYS A 139 -10.63 -3.21 5.20
N HIS A 140 -10.21 -4.00 4.21
CA HIS A 140 -9.53 -5.28 4.42
C HIS A 140 -8.27 -5.39 3.59
N LEU A 141 -7.31 -6.15 4.11
CA LEU A 141 -6.26 -6.77 3.32
C LEU A 141 -6.70 -8.19 2.97
N ILE A 142 -6.72 -8.54 1.69
CA ILE A 142 -7.13 -9.88 1.21
C ILE A 142 -6.02 -10.45 0.33
N LEU A 143 -5.69 -11.72 0.54
CA LEU A 143 -4.79 -12.49 -0.33
C LEU A 143 -5.63 -13.34 -1.27
N ILE A 144 -5.40 -13.22 -2.58
CA ILE A 144 -5.96 -14.10 -3.60
C ILE A 144 -4.85 -14.99 -4.11
N GLY A 145 -4.94 -16.29 -3.81
CA GLY A 145 -3.94 -17.27 -4.24
C GLY A 145 -4.55 -18.35 -5.13
N TRP A 146 -3.72 -19.07 -5.87
CA TRP A 146 -4.17 -20.25 -6.60
C TRP A 146 -4.21 -21.48 -5.69
N LYS A 147 -5.40 -22.03 -5.44
CA LYS A 147 -5.56 -23.22 -4.60
C LYS A 147 -6.58 -24.17 -5.20
N ARG A 148 -6.15 -25.40 -5.46
CA ARG A 148 -6.99 -26.48 -6.01
C ARG A 148 -7.64 -26.13 -7.35
N GLY A 149 -6.86 -25.51 -8.25
CA GLY A 149 -7.32 -25.20 -9.61
C GLY A 149 -8.19 -23.95 -9.73
N ILE A 150 -8.30 -23.13 -8.68
CA ILE A 150 -9.08 -21.90 -8.67
C ILE A 150 -8.38 -20.79 -7.87
N TYR A 151 -8.61 -19.54 -8.27
CA TYR A 151 -8.23 -18.35 -7.49
C TYR A 151 -9.21 -18.12 -6.33
N ARG A 152 -8.70 -18.02 -5.10
CA ARG A 152 -9.50 -17.77 -3.90
C ARG A 152 -8.70 -17.23 -2.72
#